data_AF-A0A1Q8LDX5-F1
#
_entry.id   AF-A0A1Q8LDX5-F1
#
_cell.length_a   1.000
_cell.length_b   1.000
_cell.length_c   1.000
_cell.angle_alpha   90.00
_cell.angle_beta   90.00
_cell.angle_gamma   90.00
#
_symmetry.space_group_name_H-M   'P 1'
#
loop_
_entity.id
_entity.type
_entity.pdbx_description
1 polymer ?
#
loop_
_entity_poly.entity_id
_entity_poly.type
_entity_poly.pdbx_seq_one_letter_code
_entity_poly.pdbx_strand_id
1 'polypeptide(L)'
;MSSIVSSTPAWRDRVAVVWLVLVAVTTVSWILGTGPASGTVASVVVLVLALFKVRLVGLYFMELRDAPVVLRLLFELYCVAACAVLAGIVALA
;
A
#
# COMPACT_ATOMS: atom_id res chain seq x y z
N MET A 1 0.72 1.64 -42.39
CA MET A 1 1.47 1.58 -41.11
C MET A 1 0.76 2.45 -40.06
N SER A 2 -0.45 2.07 -39.62
CA SER A 2 -1.24 2.86 -38.66
C SER A 2 -2.21 2.05 -37.77
N SER A 3 -2.12 0.71 -37.76
CA SER A 3 -3.05 -0.14 -36.99
C SER A 3 -2.57 -0.55 -35.58
N ILE A 4 -1.53 0.10 -35.03
CA ILE A 4 -0.97 -0.25 -33.70
C ILE A 4 -1.53 0.64 -32.58
N VAL A 5 -2.79 1.08 -32.69
CA VAL A 5 -3.57 1.54 -31.54
C VAL A 5 -4.45 0.37 -31.11
N SER A 6 -3.81 -0.70 -30.68
CA SER A 6 -4.48 -1.84 -30.07
C SER A 6 -4.91 -1.45 -28.66
N SER A 7 -6.21 -1.18 -28.51
CA SER A 7 -7.03 -1.34 -27.32
C SER A 7 -6.24 -1.52 -26.02
N THR A 8 -6.01 -0.44 -25.27
CA THR A 8 -5.45 -0.57 -23.92
C THR A 8 -6.39 -1.44 -23.09
N PRO A 9 -5.97 -2.64 -22.66
CA PRO A 9 -6.82 -3.46 -21.81
C PRO A 9 -6.99 -2.71 -20.49
N ALA A 10 -8.24 -2.48 -20.06
CA ALA A 10 -8.59 -1.75 -18.84
C ALA A 10 -7.93 -2.29 -17.54
N TRP A 11 -7.34 -3.48 -17.59
CA TRP A 11 -6.51 -4.07 -16.54
C TRP A 11 -5.20 -3.29 -16.30
N ARG A 12 -4.59 -2.76 -17.38
CA ARG A 12 -3.36 -1.98 -17.32
C ARG A 12 -3.57 -0.63 -16.63
N ASP A 13 -4.75 -0.03 -16.78
CA ASP A 13 -5.09 1.24 -16.14
C ASP A 13 -5.19 1.09 -14.61
N ARG A 14 -5.86 0.03 -14.13
CA ARG A 14 -5.98 -0.23 -12.69
C ARG A 14 -4.65 -0.53 -12.02
N VAL A 15 -3.82 -1.39 -12.64
CA VAL A 15 -2.48 -1.69 -12.12
C VAL A 15 -1.58 -0.45 -12.16
N ALA A 16 -1.67 0.37 -13.22
CA ALA A 16 -0.93 1.63 -13.32
C ALA A 16 -1.35 2.64 -12.23
N VAL A 17 -2.64 2.73 -11.91
CA VAL A 17 -3.13 3.57 -10.80
C VAL A 17 -2.59 3.07 -9.46
N VAL A 18 -2.65 1.76 -9.19
CA VAL A 18 -2.08 1.19 -7.94
C VAL A 18 -0.58 1.45 -7.87
N TRP A 19 0.13 1.29 -8.98
CA TRP A 19 1.55 1.61 -9.06
C TRP A 19 1.83 3.09 -8.75
N LEU A 20 1.07 4.03 -9.34
CA LEU A 20 1.20 5.46 -9.03
C LEU A 20 0.93 5.77 -7.56
N VAL A 21 -0.08 5.14 -6.96
CA VAL A 21 -0.36 5.27 -5.53
C VAL A 21 0.82 4.76 -4.70
N LEU A 22 1.40 3.60 -5.04
CA LEU A 22 2.58 3.06 -4.35
C LEU A 22 3.78 4.00 -4.45
N VAL A 23 4.03 4.59 -5.62
CA VAL A 23 5.10 5.59 -5.81
C VAL A 23 4.84 6.81 -4.93
N ALA A 24 3.63 7.39 -4.99
CA ALA A 24 3.25 8.55 -4.19
C ALA A 24 3.39 8.29 -2.68
N VAL A 25 2.93 7.13 -2.21
CA VAL A 25 3.07 6.74 -0.80
C VAL A 25 4.56 6.63 -0.40
N THR A 26 5.42 6.16 -1.30
CA THR A 26 6.86 6.07 -1.05
C THR A 26 7.50 7.45 -0.92
N THR A 27 7.21 8.37 -1.85
CA THR A 27 7.75 9.73 -1.80
C THR A 27 7.26 10.48 -0.56
N VAL A 28 5.98 10.35 -0.19
CA VAL A 28 5.45 10.95 1.05
C VAL A 28 6.16 10.40 2.28
N SER A 29 6.34 9.07 2.37
CA SER A 29 7.06 8.46 3.48
C SER A 29 8.51 8.94 3.58
N TRP A 30 9.17 9.17 2.45
CA TRP A 30 10.55 9.63 2.43
C TRP A 30 10.69 11.10 2.85
N ILE A 31 9.76 11.95 2.44
CA ILE A 31 9.70 13.36 2.87
C ILE A 31 9.45 13.44 4.38
N LEU A 32 8.51 12.63 4.90
CA LEU A 32 8.21 12.59 6.34
C LEU A 32 9.39 12.06 7.17
N GLY A 33 10.18 11.13 6.62
CA GLY A 33 11.35 10.57 7.30
C GLY A 33 12.60 11.45 7.27
N THR A 34 12.73 12.36 6.30
CA THR A 34 13.90 13.24 6.13
C THR A 34 13.66 14.68 6.56
N GLY A 35 12.41 15.07 6.83
CA GLY A 35 12.05 16.41 7.27
C GLY A 35 12.30 16.68 8.76
N PRO A 36 12.33 17.97 9.18
CA PRO A 36 12.51 18.37 10.57
C PRO A 36 11.34 17.99 11.49
N ALA A 37 10.24 17.46 10.93
CA ALA A 37 9.10 16.92 11.66
C ALA A 37 9.31 15.46 12.14
N SER A 38 10.57 15.00 12.22
CA SER A 38 10.93 13.67 12.71
C SER A 38 10.56 13.52 14.19
N GLY A 39 9.51 12.75 14.46
CA GLY A 39 9.01 12.46 15.80
C GLY A 39 8.02 11.29 15.76
N THR A 40 7.50 10.88 16.91
CA THR A 40 6.60 9.71 17.05
C THR A 40 5.43 9.75 16.08
N VAL A 41 4.83 10.94 15.85
CA VAL A 41 3.73 11.11 14.89
C VAL A 41 4.15 10.80 13.46
N ALA A 42 5.32 11.27 13.01
CA ALA A 42 5.83 10.99 11.67
C ALA A 42 6.12 9.49 11.50
N SER A 43 6.69 8.84 12.52
CA SER A 43 6.93 7.39 12.52
C SER A 43 5.63 6.59 12.41
N VAL A 44 4.58 6.97 13.15
CA VAL A 44 3.25 6.34 13.06
C VAL A 44 2.66 6.53 11.65
N VAL A 45 2.76 7.73 11.08
CA VAL A 45 2.24 7.99 9.72
C VAL A 45 2.99 7.17 8.67
N VAL A 46 4.32 7.12 8.73
CA VAL A 46 5.15 6.28 7.84
C VAL A 46 4.75 4.81 7.97
N LEU A 47 4.47 4.35 9.19
CA LEU A 47 4.07 2.97 9.45
C LEU A 47 2.70 2.65 8.85
N VAL A 48 1.72 3.53 9.02
CA VAL A 48 0.39 3.40 8.41
C VAL A 48 0.50 3.39 6.88
N LEU A 49 1.31 4.27 6.31
CA LEU A 49 1.59 4.31 4.86
C LEU A 49 2.23 3.00 4.38
N ALA A 50 3.18 2.45 5.13
CA ALA A 50 3.81 1.17 4.79
C ALA A 50 2.79 0.02 4.76
N LEU A 51 1.91 -0.09 5.75
CA LEU A 51 0.90 -1.16 5.77
C LEU A 51 -0.19 -0.96 4.72
N PHE A 52 -0.52 0.29 4.40
CA PHE A 52 -1.41 0.59 3.28
C PHE A 52 -0.84 0.06 1.95
N LYS A 53 0.49 0.18 1.73
CA LYS A 53 1.15 -0.43 0.56
C LYS A 53 1.03 -1.95 0.58
N VAL A 54 1.26 -2.60 1.72
CA VAL A 54 1.13 -4.07 1.86
C VAL A 54 -0.27 -4.53 1.46
N ARG A 55 -1.32 -3.83 1.91
CA ARG A 55 -2.71 -4.12 1.53
C ARG A 55 -2.93 -3.99 0.02
N LEU A 56 -2.41 -2.92 -0.61
CA LEU A 56 -2.51 -2.72 -2.06
C LEU A 56 -1.75 -3.80 -2.85
N VAL A 57 -0.54 -4.16 -2.43
CA VAL A 57 0.27 -5.19 -3.08
C VAL A 57 -0.43 -6.56 -2.97
N GLY A 58 -0.91 -6.94 -1.78
CA GLY A 58 -1.61 -8.21 -1.60
C GLY A 58 -2.89 -8.33 -2.44
N LEU A 59 -3.71 -7.27 -2.49
CA LEU A 59 -4.98 -7.29 -3.23
C LEU A 59 -4.81 -7.24 -4.76
N TYR A 60 -3.79 -6.55 -5.27
CA TYR A 60 -3.67 -6.26 -6.71
C TYR A 60 -2.52 -7.00 -7.42
N PHE A 61 -1.45 -7.36 -6.71
CA PHE A 61 -0.29 -8.04 -7.33
C PHE A 61 -0.21 -9.53 -6.99
N MET A 62 -0.76 -9.97 -5.85
CA MET A 62 -0.79 -11.39 -5.48
C MET A 62 -2.09 -12.11 -5.88
N GLU A 63 -2.98 -11.44 -6.64
CA GLU A 63 -4.27 -12.01 -7.10
C GLU A 63 -5.14 -12.63 -5.99
N LEU A 64 -4.95 -12.22 -4.71
CA LEU A 64 -5.80 -12.61 -3.58
C LEU A 64 -7.27 -12.15 -3.75
N ARG A 65 -7.57 -11.41 -4.80
CA ARG A 65 -8.90 -10.95 -5.17
C ARG A 65 -9.75 -12.04 -5.83
N ASP A 66 -9.15 -12.98 -6.55
CA ASP A 66 -9.81 -14.19 -7.08
C ASP A 66 -9.65 -15.40 -6.13
N ALA A 67 -8.85 -15.26 -5.08
CA ALA A 67 -8.74 -16.23 -4.00
C ALA A 67 -10.01 -16.25 -3.11
N PRO A 68 -10.34 -17.40 -2.48
CA PRO A 68 -11.50 -17.52 -1.60
C PRO A 68 -11.55 -16.42 -0.53
N VAL A 69 -12.75 -15.86 -0.31
CA VAL A 69 -13.01 -14.67 0.54
C VAL A 69 -12.40 -14.80 1.94
N VAL A 70 -12.33 -16.03 2.47
CA VAL A 70 -11.69 -16.34 3.77
C VAL A 70 -10.23 -15.91 3.81
N LEU A 71 -9.47 -16.18 2.75
CA LEU A 71 -8.04 -15.87 2.68
C LEU A 71 -7.81 -14.34 2.62
N ARG A 72 -8.67 -13.65 1.87
CA ARG A 72 -8.69 -12.19 1.81
C ARG A 72 -9.00 -11.58 3.17
N LEU A 73 -9.99 -12.11 3.89
CA LEU A 73 -10.35 -11.63 5.22
C LEU A 73 -9.21 -11.85 6.22
N LEU A 74 -8.56 -13.03 6.18
CA LEU A 74 -7.44 -13.35 7.04
C LEU A 74 -6.25 -12.39 6.81
N PHE A 75 -5.95 -12.11 5.54
CA PHE A 75 -4.90 -11.16 5.17
C PHE A 75 -5.22 -9.73 5.61
N GLU A 76 -6.47 -9.30 5.45
CA GLU A 76 -6.90 -7.97 5.89
C GLU A 76 -6.87 -7.84 7.42
N LEU A 77 -7.32 -8.85 8.14
CA LEU A 77 -7.20 -8.94 9.61
C LEU A 77 -5.74 -8.90 10.06
N TYR A 78 -4.86 -9.66 9.38
CA TYR A 78 -3.44 -9.63 9.66
C TYR A 78 -2.84 -8.24 9.45
N CYS A 79 -3.18 -7.55 8.37
CA CYS A 79 -2.71 -6.19 8.11
C CYS A 79 -3.20 -5.21 9.20
N VAL A 80 -4.47 -5.30 9.62
CA VAL A 80 -5.02 -4.45 10.68
C VAL A 80 -4.36 -4.75 12.03
N ALA A 81 -4.19 -6.02 12.38
CA ALA A 81 -3.51 -6.43 13.60
C ALA A 81 -2.05 -5.97 13.63
N ALA A 82 -1.30 -6.18 12.54
CA ALA A 82 0.06 -5.67 12.40
C ALA A 82 0.12 -4.15 12.53
N CYS A 83 -0.85 -3.42 11.95
CA CYS A 83 -0.95 -1.97 12.07
C CYS A 83 -1.09 -1.55 13.53
N ALA A 84 -2.03 -2.17 14.25
CA ALA A 84 -2.32 -1.84 15.63
C ALA A 84 -1.13 -2.14 16.54
N VAL A 85 -0.50 -3.31 16.38
CA VAL A 85 0.66 -3.71 17.18
C VAL A 85 1.84 -2.78 16.95
N LEU A 86 2.21 -2.55 15.69
CA LEU A 86 3.38 -1.75 15.35
C LEU A 86 3.17 -0.26 15.67
N ALA A 87 1.97 0.28 15.40
CA ALA A 87 1.65 1.66 15.79
C ALA A 87 1.64 1.81 17.31
N GLY A 88 1.15 0.83 18.06
CA GLY A 88 1.21 0.80 19.52
C GLY A 88 2.65 0.81 20.03
N ILE A 89 3.53 -0.03 19.47
CA ILE A 89 4.95 -0.05 19.83
C ILE A 89 5.60 1.31 19.57
N VAL A 90 5.37 1.89 18.39
CA VAL A 90 5.95 3.20 18.04
C VAL A 90 5.38 4.32 18.91
N ALA A 91 4.10 4.27 19.28
CA ALA A 91 3.46 5.28 20.12
C ALA A 91 3.87 5.18 21.60
N LEU A 92 4.32 4.02 22.05
CA LEU A 92 4.76 3.75 23.42
C LEU A 92 6.28 3.88 23.61
N ALA A 93 7.03 4.05 22.51
CA ALA A 93 8.48 4.28 22.49
C ALA A 93 8.83 5.77 22.60
#